data_AF-A0A1I5WH61-F1
#
_entry.id   AF-A0A1I5WH61-F1
#
_cell.length_a   1.000
_cell.length_b   1.000
_cell.length_c   1.000
_cell.angle_alpha   90.00
_cell.angle_beta   90.00
_cell.angle_gamma   90.00
#
_symmetry.space_group_name_H-M   'P 1'
#
loop_
_entity.id
_entity.type
_entity.pdbx_description
1 polymer ?
#
loop_
_entity_poly.entity_id
_entity_poly.type
_entity_poly.pdbx_seq_one_letter_code
_entity_poly.pdbx_strand_id
1 'polypeptide(L)'
;MVKIPVDHAAPVDVIRREVERLAENERRLTEPPLTELFEIDSETAIIWIWLSTTDAQASWSLNNEIREKLARFVATYEEGRYLPHRRLRLHQDSGTG
;
A
#
# COMPACT_ATOMS: atom_id res chain seq x y z
N MET A 1 -4.93 11.90 1.74
CA MET A 1 -4.39 10.87 0.84
C MET A 1 -3.48 9.94 1.63
N VAL A 2 -3.63 8.64 1.41
CA VAL A 2 -2.76 7.60 1.94
C VAL A 2 -1.83 7.12 0.82
N LYS A 3 -0.56 6.89 1.16
CA LYS A 3 0.44 6.29 0.28
C LYS A 3 1.01 5.08 0.99
N ILE A 4 1.03 3.92 0.35
CA ILE A 4 1.66 2.71 0.88
C ILE A 4 2.69 2.20 -0.14
N PRO A 5 3.97 2.09 0.25
CA PRO A 5 4.99 1.45 -0.57
C PRO A 5 4.86 -0.08 -0.48
N VAL A 6 5.00 -0.75 -1.62
CA VAL A 6 4.90 -2.21 -1.76
C VAL A 6 5.94 -2.72 -2.78
N ASP A 7 6.23 -4.03 -2.76
CA ASP A 7 6.93 -4.69 -3.87
C ASP A 7 6.06 -4.70 -5.15
N HIS A 8 6.70 -4.72 -6.31
CA HIS A 8 6.02 -4.72 -7.61
C HIS A 8 5.07 -5.90 -7.84
N ALA A 9 5.27 -7.02 -7.15
CA ALA A 9 4.40 -8.18 -7.25
C ALA A 9 3.13 -8.06 -6.36
N ALA A 10 2.96 -6.96 -5.64
CA ALA A 10 1.83 -6.78 -4.74
C ALA A 10 0.48 -6.89 -5.49
N PRO A 11 -0.46 -7.72 -4.98
CA PRO A 11 -1.77 -7.87 -5.59
C PRO A 11 -2.63 -6.64 -5.30
N VAL A 12 -2.61 -5.66 -6.22
CA VAL A 12 -3.33 -4.38 -6.08
C VAL A 12 -4.83 -4.59 -5.82
N ASP A 13 -5.45 -5.59 -6.44
CA ASP A 13 -6.87 -5.89 -6.23
C ASP A 13 -7.18 -6.36 -4.80
N VAL A 14 -6.26 -7.10 -4.17
CA VAL A 14 -6.40 -7.53 -2.78
C VAL A 14 -6.28 -6.31 -1.85
N ILE A 15 -5.31 -5.44 -2.12
CA ILE A 15 -5.12 -4.18 -1.37
C ILE A 15 -6.36 -3.28 -1.53
N ARG A 16 -6.93 -3.18 -2.73
CA ARG A 16 -8.16 -2.42 -2.99
C ARG A 16 -9.34 -2.96 -2.18
N ARG A 17 -9.55 -4.27 -2.16
CA ARG A 17 -10.62 -4.89 -1.35
C ARG A 17 -10.43 -4.66 0.14
N GLU A 18 -9.19 -4.69 0.61
CA GLU A 18 -8.90 -4.39 2.02
C GLU A 18 -9.21 -2.93 2.34
N VAL A 19 -8.88 -1.99 1.45
CA VAL A 19 -9.26 -0.57 1.60
C VAL A 19 -10.78 -0.41 1.64
N GLU A 20 -11.51 -1.05 0.71
CA GLU A 20 -12.97 -1.05 0.69
C GLU A 20 -13.56 -1.59 2.00
N ARG A 21 -13.01 -2.71 2.51
CA ARG A 21 -13.40 -3.30 3.81
C ARG A 21 -13.12 -2.37 4.98
N LEU A 22 -11.97 -1.68 4.98
CA LEU A 22 -11.60 -0.75 6.05
C LEU A 22 -12.44 0.54 6.02
N ALA A 23 -12.92 0.92 4.84
CA ALA A 23 -13.80 2.07 4.62
C ALA A 23 -15.29 1.73 4.78
N GLU A 24 -15.65 0.45 4.96
CA GLU A 24 -17.03 0.01 5.07
C GLU A 24 -17.70 0.68 6.28
N ASN A 25 -18.84 1.34 6.04
CA ASN A 25 -19.60 2.11 7.04
C ASN A 25 -18.86 3.32 7.64
N GLU A 26 -17.77 3.78 7.03
CA GLU A 26 -17.04 4.96 7.50
C GLU A 26 -17.84 6.24 7.24
N ARG A 27 -18.38 6.84 8.31
CA ARG A 27 -19.25 8.02 8.23
C ARG A 27 -18.52 9.30 7.83
N ARG A 28 -17.19 9.35 7.97
CA ARG A 28 -16.37 10.50 7.58
C ARG A 28 -16.21 10.62 6.06
N LEU A 29 -16.47 9.55 5.31
CA LEU A 29 -16.34 9.54 3.85
C LEU A 29 -17.55 10.17 3.18
N THR A 30 -17.30 10.96 2.14
CA THR A 30 -18.35 11.50 1.25
C THR A 30 -18.52 10.67 -0.02
N GLU A 31 -17.51 9.87 -0.38
CA GLU A 31 -17.46 9.03 -1.58
C GLU A 31 -16.69 7.74 -1.26
N PRO A 32 -16.89 6.67 -2.06
CA PRO A 32 -16.07 5.46 -1.94
C PRO A 32 -14.57 5.76 -2.11
N PRO A 33 -13.69 5.00 -1.44
CA PRO A 33 -12.25 5.18 -1.60
C PRO A 33 -11.81 4.82 -3.02
N LEU A 34 -10.90 5.62 -3.59
CA LEU A 34 -10.27 5.31 -4.88
C LEU A 34 -8.84 4.82 -4.63
N THR A 35 -8.52 3.61 -5.10
CA THR A 35 -7.21 2.97 -4.95
C THR A 35 -6.57 2.71 -6.31
N GLU A 36 -5.42 3.34 -6.54
CA GLU A 36 -4.68 3.29 -7.80
C GLU A 36 -3.19 2.99 -7.56
N LEU A 37 -2.60 2.22 -8.46
CA LEU A 37 -1.15 2.10 -8.56
C LEU A 37 -0.65 3.36 -9.29
N PHE A 38 0.12 4.20 -8.59
CA PHE A 38 0.42 5.54 -9.09
C PHE A 38 1.87 5.72 -9.52
N GLU A 39 2.81 5.31 -8.67
CA GLU A 39 4.25 5.46 -8.91
C GLU A 39 4.94 4.10 -8.87
N ILE A 40 5.88 3.89 -9.78
CA ILE A 40 6.69 2.68 -9.86
C ILE A 40 8.13 3.13 -10.14
N ASP A 41 9.07 2.79 -9.27
CA ASP A 41 10.50 2.93 -9.53
C ASP A 41 11.17 1.56 -9.74
N SER A 42 12.50 1.46 -9.64
CA SER A 42 13.22 0.20 -9.86
C SER A 42 13.13 -0.79 -8.69
N GLU A 43 12.75 -0.35 -7.50
CA GLU A 43 12.76 -1.14 -6.27
C GLU A 43 11.37 -1.21 -5.59
N THR A 44 10.51 -0.23 -5.80
CA THR A 44 9.23 -0.09 -5.11
C THR A 44 8.10 0.40 -6.02
N ALA A 45 6.90 -0.02 -5.68
CA ALA A 45 5.65 0.52 -6.19
C ALA A 45 4.95 1.30 -5.07
N ILE A 46 4.25 2.38 -5.41
CA ILE A 46 3.46 3.16 -4.47
C ILE A 46 2.00 3.13 -4.90
N ILE A 47 1.15 2.63 -4.00
CA ILE A 47 -0.30 2.67 -4.15
C ILE A 47 -0.83 3.92 -3.45
N TRP A 48 -1.63 4.69 -4.18
CA TRP A 48 -2.33 5.86 -3.67
C TRP A 48 -3.77 5.49 -3.33
N ILE A 49 -4.22 5.93 -2.16
CA ILE A 49 -5.61 5.83 -1.73
C ILE A 49 -6.16 7.23 -1.44
N TRP A 50 -7.19 7.58 -2.19
CA TRP A 50 -7.96 8.80 -2.00
C TRP A 50 -9.16 8.54 -1.11
N LEU A 51 -9.29 9.36 -0.07
CA LEU A 51 -10.36 9.32 0.93
C LEU A 51 -11.01 10.71 0.94
N SER A 52 -12.13 10.85 0.25
CA SER A 52 -12.91 12.09 0.19
C SER A 52 -13.67 12.28 1.51
N THR A 53 -13.42 13.38 2.22
CA THR A 53 -14.02 13.68 3.53
C THR A 53 -14.56 15.11 3.58
N THR A 54 -15.40 15.41 4.57
CA THR A 54 -16.06 16.72 4.72
C THR A 54 -15.13 17.85 5.11
N ASP A 55 -14.08 17.55 5.89
CA ASP A 55 -13.15 18.55 6.41
C ASP A 55 -11.73 18.00 6.58
N ALA A 56 -10.78 18.91 6.84
CA ALA A 56 -9.37 18.59 6.97
C ALA A 56 -9.06 17.70 8.18
N GLN A 57 -9.80 17.83 9.29
CA GLN A 57 -9.58 17.06 10.51
C GLN A 57 -10.04 15.61 10.32
N ALA A 58 -11.22 15.42 9.74
CA ALA A 58 -11.72 14.12 9.31
C ALA A 58 -10.76 13.48 8.31
N SER A 59 -10.26 14.25 7.33
CA SER A 59 -9.28 13.76 6.36
C SER A 59 -8.01 13.27 7.05
N TRP A 60 -7.40 14.10 7.89
CA TRP A 60 -6.14 13.76 8.55
C TRP A 60 -6.27 12.53 9.44
N SER A 61 -7.31 12.48 10.28
CA SER A 61 -7.54 11.36 11.20
C SER A 61 -7.80 10.05 10.45
N LEU A 62 -8.69 10.07 9.44
CA LEU A 62 -9.02 8.88 8.66
C LEU A 62 -7.83 8.40 7.82
N ASN A 63 -7.07 9.31 7.20
CA ASN A 63 -5.88 8.95 6.45
C ASN A 63 -4.85 8.22 7.32
N ASN A 64 -4.62 8.67 8.55
CA ASN A 64 -3.66 8.00 9.46
C ASN A 64 -4.17 6.63 9.89
N GLU A 65 -5.44 6.53 10.27
CA GLU A 65 -6.06 5.27 10.68
C GLU A 65 -6.00 4.21 9.56
N ILE A 66 -6.38 4.59 8.33
CA ILE A 66 -6.32 3.68 7.18
C ILE A 66 -4.86 3.33 6.85
N ARG A 67 -3.92 4.28 6.92
CA ARG A 67 -2.49 4.00 6.68
C ARG A 67 -1.94 2.97 7.64
N GLU A 68 -2.21 3.10 8.94
CA GLU A 68 -1.71 2.18 9.97
C GLU A 68 -2.29 0.77 9.80
N LYS A 69 -3.60 0.67 9.56
CA LYS A 69 -4.27 -0.62 9.34
C LYS A 69 -3.77 -1.29 8.06
N LEU A 70 -3.62 -0.52 6.97
CA LEU A 70 -3.18 -1.05 5.69
C LEU A 70 -1.71 -1.46 5.71
N ALA A 71 -0.84 -0.70 6.38
CA ALA A 71 0.56 -1.09 6.57
C ALA A 71 0.67 -2.42 7.34
N ARG A 72 -0.15 -2.61 8.38
CA ARG A 72 -0.22 -3.88 9.13
C ARG A 72 -0.76 -5.02 8.28
N PHE A 73 -1.76 -4.76 7.45
CA PHE A 73 -2.28 -5.75 6.52
C PHE A 73 -1.18 -6.22 5.56
N VAL A 74 -0.49 -5.29 4.88
CA VAL A 74 0.59 -5.64 3.94
C VAL A 74 1.72 -6.41 4.62
N ALA A 75 2.08 -6.04 5.86
CA ALA A 75 3.13 -6.71 6.62
C ALA A 75 2.77 -8.15 7.04
N THR A 76 1.48 -8.48 7.15
CA THR A 76 1.03 -9.82 7.58
C THR A 76 0.50 -10.68 6.43
N TYR A 77 0.02 -10.05 5.35
CA TYR A 77 -0.47 -10.72 4.16
C TYR A 77 0.65 -11.49 3.46
N GLU A 78 0.43 -12.79 3.23
CA GLU A 78 1.45 -13.72 2.71
C GLU A 78 2.81 -13.59 3.41
N GLU A 79 2.78 -13.47 4.75
CA GLU A 79 3.98 -13.40 5.59
C GLU A 79 4.90 -12.22 5.24
N GLY A 80 4.31 -11.11 4.78
CA GLY A 80 5.04 -9.88 4.47
C GLY A 80 5.79 -9.91 3.14
N ARG A 81 5.49 -10.88 2.27
CA ARG A 81 6.08 -11.06 0.93
C ARG A 81 6.12 -9.78 0.09
N TYR A 82 5.14 -8.90 0.28
CA TYR A 82 4.95 -7.69 -0.53
C TYR A 82 5.46 -6.41 0.13
N LEU A 83 6.17 -6.53 1.26
CA LEU A 83 6.93 -5.41 1.78
C LEU A 83 8.03 -5.03 0.79
N PRO A 84 8.33 -3.72 0.63
CA PRO A 84 9.47 -3.27 -0.15
C PRO A 84 10.75 -3.99 0.28
N HIS A 85 11.46 -4.57 -0.69
CA HIS A 85 12.71 -5.27 -0.40
C HIS A 85 13.72 -5.08 -1.52
N ARG A 86 15.00 -4.99 -1.12
CA ARG A 86 16.10 -4.82 -2.05
C ARG A 86 16.51 -6.16 -2.65
N ARG A 87 16.55 -6.25 -3.98
CA ARG A 87 17.01 -7.44 -4.69
C ARG A 87 18.53 -7.41 -4.85
N LEU A 88 19.23 -8.31 -4.15
CA LEU A 88 20.68 -8.46 -4.28
C LEU A 88 21.01 -9.46 -5.37
N ARG A 89 21.73 -9.03 -6.41
CA ARG A 89 22.30 -9.94 -7.41
C ARG A 89 23.61 -10.49 -6.84
N LEU A 90 23.65 -11.78 -6.55
CA LEU A 90 24.90 -12.46 -6.20
C LEU A 90 25.75 -12.56 -7.47
N HIS A 91 26.94 -11.95 -7.45
CA HIS A 91 27.93 -12.20 -8.49
C HIS A 91 28.52 -13.57 -8.22
N GLN A 92 28.27 -14.55 -9.10
CA GLN A 92 29.02 -15.79 -9.05
C GLN A 92 30.38 -15.49 -9.66
N ASP A 93 31.40 -15.43 -8.81
CA ASP A 93 32.78 -15.44 -9.29
C ASP A 93 32.96 -16.69 -10.13
N SER A 94 33.09 -16.49 -11.44
CA SER A 94 33.51 -17.52 -12.36
C SER A 94 34.98 -17.77 -12.07
N GLY A 95 35.25 -18.62 -11.08
CA GLY A 95 36.58 -19.13 -10.79
C GLY A 95 37.06 -19.99 -11.95
N THR A 96 37.63 -19.35 -12.97
CA THR A 96 38.62 -20.00 -13.84
C THR A 96 39.95 -19.95 -13.11
N GLY A 97 40.26 -21.05 -12.43
CA GLY A 97 41.64 -21.45 -12.16
C GLY A 97 42.35 -21.93 -13.42
#